data_AF-A0A7S3NTK7-F1
#
_entry.id   AF-A0A7S3NTK7-F1
#
_cell.length_a   1.000
_cell.length_b   1.000
_cell.length_c   1.000
_cell.angle_alpha   90.00
_cell.angle_beta   90.00
_cell.angle_gamma   90.00
#
_symmetry.space_group_name_H-M   'P 1'
#
loop_
_entity.id
_entity.type
_entity.pdbx_description
1 polymer ?
#
loop_
_entity_poly.entity_id
_entity_poly.type
_entity_poly.pdbx_seq_one_letter_code
_entity_poly.pdbx_strand_id
1 'polypeptide(L)'
;IGLIGAVIMPHNLFLHSALVQSRKINRHNNSKVKEANKYFAIEAGVSLFISFLINLAVVATFAYYHLKTGSSDIVLNNAHFALQESFGTNAKYIWAIGLMAAGQSSTMTGTYAGQFVM
;
A
#
# COMPACT_ATOMS: atom_id res chain seq x y z
N ILE A 1 4.79 -8.43 -13.73
CA ILE A 1 4.96 -7.01 -14.14
C ILE A 1 3.90 -6.11 -13.49
N GLY A 2 2.61 -6.48 -13.49
CA GLY A 2 1.54 -5.70 -12.82
C GLY A 2 1.72 -5.48 -11.32
N LEU A 3 2.28 -6.44 -10.58
CA LEU A 3 2.52 -6.31 -9.13
C LEU A 3 3.58 -5.23 -8.80
N ILE A 4 4.59 -5.05 -9.66
CA ILE A 4 5.61 -4.01 -9.48
C ILE A 4 5.01 -2.61 -9.71
N GLY A 5 4.15 -2.46 -10.72
CA GLY A 5 3.44 -1.20 -10.98
C GLY A 5 2.38 -0.85 -9.93
N ALA A 6 1.80 -1.86 -9.28
CA ALA A 6 0.90 -1.65 -8.14
C ALA A 6 1.64 -1.22 -6.87
N VAL A 7 2.86 -1.72 -6.65
CA VAL A 7 3.68 -1.36 -5.48
C VAL A 7 4.38 -0.01 -5.67
N ILE A 8 4.85 0.28 -6.88
CA ILE A 8 5.54 1.54 -7.21
C ILE A 8 4.56 2.47 -7.91
N MET A 9 3.75 3.17 -7.11
CA MET A 9 2.82 4.20 -7.59
C MET A 9 3.56 5.52 -7.85
N PRO A 10 3.66 6.01 -9.09
CA PRO A 10 4.40 7.24 -9.40
C PRO A 10 3.82 8.47 -8.70
N HIS A 11 2.50 8.54 -8.50
CA HIS A 11 1.87 9.66 -7.77
C HIS A 11 2.25 9.71 -6.28
N ASN A 12 2.50 8.56 -5.64
CA ASN A 12 3.00 8.54 -4.26
C ASN A 12 4.42 9.12 -4.16
N LEU A 13 5.23 8.99 -5.22
CA LEU A 13 6.58 9.56 -5.28
C LEU A 13 6.53 11.10 -5.38
N PHE A 14 5.58 11.65 -6.13
CA PHE A 14 5.33 13.09 -6.19
C PHE A 14 4.78 13.65 -4.88
N LEU A 15 3.80 12.97 -4.27
CA LEU A 15 3.21 13.36 -2.99
C LEU A 15 4.25 13.36 -1.86
N HIS A 16 5.08 12.32 -1.80
CA HIS A 16 6.14 12.20 -0.80
C HIS A 16 7.23 13.28 -0.99
N SER A 17 7.54 13.64 -2.24
CA SER A 17 8.46 14.75 -2.55
C SER A 17 7.89 16.11 -2.13
N ALA A 18 6.58 16.31 -2.29
CA ALA A 18 5.89 17.53 -1.84
C ALA A 18 5.79 17.63 -0.31
N LEU A 19 5.51 16.51 0.38
CA LEU A 19 5.51 16.43 1.85
C LEU A 19 6.90 16.70 2.46
N VAL A 20 7.97 16.27 1.79
CA VAL A 20 9.35 16.61 2.21
C VAL A 20 9.63 18.11 2.10
N GLN A 21 9.00 18.81 1.13
CA GLN A 21 9.15 20.27 0.96
C GLN A 21 8.26 21.11 1.88
N SER A 22 7.16 20.56 2.43
CA SER A 22 6.26 21.31 3.32
C SER A 22 6.82 21.52 4.73
N ARG A 23 7.86 20.78 5.13
CA ARG A 23 8.50 20.93 6.45
C ARG A 23 9.53 22.07 6.40
N LYS A 24 9.34 23.10 7.25
CA LYS A 24 10.28 24.24 7.39
C LYS A 24 11.65 23.77 7.93
N ILE A 25 12.51 23.29 7.04
CA ILE A 25 13.90 22.95 7.35
C ILE A 25 14.76 24.17 7.05
N ASN A 26 15.53 24.63 8.04
CA ASN A 26 16.49 25.71 7.84
C ASN A 26 17.67 25.19 7.00
N ARG A 27 17.60 25.42 5.68
CA ARG A 27 18.55 24.94 4.66
C ARG A 27 19.99 25.47 4.84
N HIS A 28 20.21 26.42 5.75
CA HIS A 28 21.53 26.97 6.06
C HIS A 28 22.43 26.04 6.90
N ASN A 29 21.89 25.00 7.55
CA ASN A 29 22.69 24.09 8.37
C ASN A 29 22.64 22.65 7.84
N ASN A 30 23.74 22.20 7.23
CA ASN A 30 23.88 20.88 6.63
C ASN A 30 23.62 19.73 7.62
N SER A 31 23.93 19.90 8.91
CA SER A 31 23.69 18.85 9.92
C SER A 31 22.19 18.58 10.14
N LYS A 32 21.35 19.62 10.14
CA LYS A 32 19.90 19.50 10.30
C LYS A 32 19.22 18.90 9.07
N VAL A 33 19.74 19.18 7.88
CA VAL A 33 19.25 18.58 6.62
C VAL A 33 19.56 17.09 6.58
N LYS A 34 20.77 16.69 7.01
CA LYS A 34 21.18 15.27 7.02
C LYS A 34 20.39 14.45 8.04
N GLU A 35 20.11 15.02 9.21
CA GLU A 35 19.28 14.40 10.24
C GLU A 35 17.82 14.27 9.78
N ALA A 36 17.23 15.32 9.19
CA ALA A 36 15.90 15.25 8.62
C ALA A 36 15.78 14.16 7.55
N ASN A 37 16.75 14.08 6.64
CA ASN A 37 16.76 13.05 5.59
C ASN A 37 16.85 11.62 6.16
N LYS A 38 17.58 11.42 7.26
CA LYS A 38 17.67 10.12 7.95
C LYS A 38 16.32 9.72 8.55
N TYR A 39 15.61 10.63 9.22
CA TYR A 39 14.28 10.35 9.76
C TYR A 39 13.27 10.06 8.65
N PHE A 40 13.29 10.83 7.56
CA PHE A 40 12.42 10.58 6.40
C PHE A 40 12.70 9.23 5.74
N ALA A 41 13.96 8.84 5.60
CA ALA A 41 14.32 7.53 5.07
C ALA A 41 13.83 6.38 5.97
N ILE A 42 13.88 6.55 7.29
CA ILE A 42 13.36 5.57 8.25
C ILE A 42 11.83 5.50 8.16
N GLU A 43 11.14 6.64 8.12
CA GLU A 43 9.68 6.71 8.02
C GLU A 43 9.16 6.04 6.74
N ALA A 44 9.77 6.39 5.59
CA ALA A 44 9.46 5.76 4.31
C ALA A 44 9.81 4.27 4.30
N GLY A 45 10.96 3.90 4.88
CA GLY A 45 11.41 2.50 4.97
C GLY A 45 10.45 1.64 5.80
N VAL A 46 9.98 2.13 6.94
CA VAL A 46 9.00 1.44 7.80
C VAL A 46 7.66 1.29 7.08
N SER A 47 7.19 2.34 6.42
CA SER A 47 5.93 2.30 5.64
C SER A 47 5.99 1.25 4.51
N LEU A 48 7.09 1.23 3.75
CA LEU A 48 7.31 0.23 2.70
C LEU A 48 7.44 -1.19 3.27
N PHE A 49 8.09 -1.36 4.42
CA PHE A 49 8.22 -2.66 5.08
C PHE A 49 6.87 -3.22 5.53
N ILE A 50 6.01 -2.38 6.11
CA ILE A 50 4.64 -2.77 6.48
C ILE A 50 3.83 -3.14 5.24
N SER A 51 3.90 -2.33 4.18
CA SER A 51 3.23 -2.63 2.91
C SER A 51 3.70 -3.96 2.30
N PHE A 52 5.00 -4.24 2.37
CA PHE A 52 5.57 -5.51 1.94
C PHE A 52 5.02 -6.70 2.75
N LEU A 53 4.94 -6.59 4.08
CA LEU A 53 4.38 -7.65 4.93
C LEU A 53 2.91 -7.92 4.61
N ILE A 54 2.10 -6.88 4.38
CA ILE A 54 0.68 -7.03 4.02
C ILE A 54 0.56 -7.72 2.65
N ASN A 55 1.29 -7.26 1.65
CA ASN A 55 1.27 -7.89 0.32
C ASN A 55 1.73 -9.35 0.37
N LEU A 56 2.76 -9.65 1.16
CA LEU A 56 3.24 -11.02 1.37
C LEU A 56 2.17 -11.89 2.02
N ALA A 57 1.49 -11.41 3.06
CA ALA A 57 0.43 -12.14 3.73
C ALA A 57 -0.76 -12.43 2.81
N VAL A 58 -1.15 -11.45 1.99
CA VAL A 58 -2.22 -11.58 0.99
C VAL A 58 -1.85 -12.64 -0.06
N VAL A 59 -0.64 -12.54 -0.66
CA VAL A 59 -0.18 -13.52 -1.66
C VAL A 59 -0.05 -14.92 -1.06
N ALA A 60 0.48 -15.06 0.16
CA ALA A 60 0.59 -16.35 0.84
C ALA A 60 -0.78 -16.98 1.10
N THR A 61 -1.77 -16.18 1.49
CA THR A 61 -3.15 -16.64 1.73
C THR A 61 -3.80 -17.17 0.45
N PHE A 62 -3.70 -16.43 -0.65
CA PHE A 62 -4.23 -16.86 -1.94
C PHE A 62 -3.46 -18.05 -2.52
N ALA A 63 -2.15 -18.13 -2.32
CA ALA A 63 -1.33 -19.28 -2.73
C ALA A 63 -1.71 -20.56 -1.97
N TYR A 64 -1.93 -20.47 -0.65
CA TYR A 64 -2.39 -21.61 0.15
C TYR A 64 -3.76 -22.12 -0.30
N TYR A 65 -4.70 -21.20 -0.57
CA TYR A 65 -6.01 -21.57 -1.11
C TYR A 65 -5.90 -22.26 -2.50
N HIS A 66 -5.07 -21.72 -3.39
CA HIS A 66 -4.84 -22.30 -4.71
C HIS A 66 -4.34 -23.74 -4.64
N LEU A 67 -3.39 -24.02 -3.73
CA LEU A 67 -2.83 -25.36 -3.53
C LEU A 67 -3.86 -26.36 -3.01
N LYS A 68 -4.86 -25.93 -2.24
CA LYS A 68 -5.93 -26.80 -1.71
C LYS A 68 -7.05 -27.09 -2.70
N THR A 69 -7.48 -26.09 -3.46
CA THR A 69 -8.69 -26.19 -4.30
C THR A 69 -8.37 -26.55 -5.76
N GLY A 70 -7.10 -26.47 -6.19
CA GLY A 70 -6.67 -26.87 -7.54
C GLY A 70 -7.31 -26.07 -8.69
N SER A 71 -8.06 -25.00 -8.37
CA SER A 71 -8.79 -24.18 -9.32
C SER A 71 -7.95 -22.96 -9.70
N SER A 72 -7.77 -22.77 -11.01
CA SER A 72 -6.95 -21.71 -11.63
C SER A 72 -7.63 -20.34 -11.72
N ASP A 73 -8.91 -20.24 -11.40
CA ASP A 73 -9.69 -18.99 -11.51
C ASP A 73 -9.85 -18.26 -10.18
N ILE A 74 -8.73 -17.74 -9.66
CA ILE A 74 -8.74 -16.79 -8.54
C ILE A 74 -8.95 -15.39 -9.12
N VAL A 75 -10.20 -15.08 -9.44
CA VAL A 75 -10.65 -13.75 -9.86
C VAL A 75 -11.14 -12.98 -8.62
N LEU A 76 -11.07 -11.64 -8.63
CA LEU A 76 -11.55 -10.76 -7.54
C LEU A 76 -12.98 -11.11 -7.08
N ASN A 77 -13.83 -11.58 -8.01
CA ASN A 77 -15.19 -12.03 -7.73
C ASN A 77 -15.24 -13.30 -6.86
N ASN A 78 -14.31 -14.24 -7.04
CA ASN A 78 -14.26 -15.49 -6.28
C ASN A 78 -13.35 -15.42 -5.03
N ALA A 79 -12.55 -14.36 -4.90
CA ALA A 79 -11.62 -14.16 -3.78
C ALA A 79 -12.32 -14.19 -2.41
N HIS A 80 -13.55 -13.72 -2.33
CA HIS A 80 -14.32 -13.71 -1.08
C HIS A 80 -14.82 -15.10 -0.68
N PHE A 81 -15.12 -15.98 -1.64
CA PHE A 81 -15.47 -17.38 -1.38
C PHE A 81 -14.23 -18.15 -0.90
N ALA A 82 -13.07 -17.89 -1.50
CA ALA A 82 -11.80 -18.48 -1.09
C ALA A 82 -11.42 -18.15 0.36
N LEU A 83 -11.63 -16.89 0.75
CA LEU A 83 -11.41 -16.44 2.13
C LEU A 83 -12.45 -17.01 3.11
N GLN A 84 -13.71 -17.14 2.67
CA GLN A 84 -14.78 -17.74 3.48
C GLN A 84 -14.52 -19.22 3.78
N GLU A 85 -14.01 -19.98 2.82
CA GLU A 85 -13.73 -21.42 3.00
C GLU A 85 -12.51 -21.68 3.90
N SER A 86 -11.49 -20.80 3.86
CA SER A 86 -10.29 -20.95 4.69
C SER A 86 -10.39 -20.33 6.09
N PHE A 87 -11.10 -19.21 6.26
CA PHE A 87 -11.13 -18.44 7.51
C PHE A 87 -12.54 -18.21 8.09
N GLY A 88 -13.58 -18.70 7.42
CA GLY A 88 -14.98 -18.57 7.85
C GLY A 88 -15.65 -17.26 7.41
N THR A 89 -16.95 -17.13 7.73
CA THR A 89 -17.83 -16.03 7.28
C THR A 89 -17.33 -14.64 7.68
N ASN A 90 -16.62 -14.52 8.81
CA ASN A 90 -16.11 -13.24 9.32
C ASN A 90 -15.02 -12.63 8.42
N ALA A 91 -14.20 -13.47 7.77
CA ALA A 91 -13.13 -13.00 6.90
C ALA A 91 -13.66 -12.29 5.64
N LYS A 92 -14.83 -12.69 5.14
CA LYS A 92 -15.51 -12.05 4.01
C LYS A 92 -15.87 -10.59 4.32
N TYR A 93 -16.40 -10.33 5.51
CA TYR A 93 -16.76 -8.97 5.93
C TYR A 93 -15.53 -8.09 6.12
N ILE A 94 -14.46 -8.61 6.72
CA ILE A 94 -13.19 -7.89 6.90
C ILE A 94 -12.58 -7.54 5.54
N TRP A 95 -12.59 -8.47 4.58
CA TRP A 95 -12.11 -8.23 3.22
C TRP A 95 -12.92 -7.15 2.49
N ALA A 96 -14.25 -7.20 2.58
CA ALA A 96 -15.13 -6.21 1.96
C ALA A 96 -14.91 -4.80 2.53
N ILE A 97 -14.81 -4.68 3.86
CA ILE A 97 -14.52 -3.40 4.53
C ILE A 97 -13.12 -2.90 4.14
N GLY A 98 -12.13 -3.80 4.08
CA GLY A 98 -10.77 -3.47 3.64
C GLY A 98 -10.73 -2.93 2.20
N LEU A 99 -11.44 -3.57 1.27
CA LEU A 99 -11.56 -3.11 -0.12
C LEU A 99 -12.22 -1.73 -0.22
N MET A 100 -13.28 -1.49 0.56
CA MET A 100 -13.96 -0.20 0.61
C MET A 100 -13.06 0.90 1.17
N ALA A 101 -12.34 0.62 2.27
CA ALA A 101 -11.38 1.53 2.87
C ALA A 101 -10.21 1.86 1.94
N ALA A 102 -9.69 0.87 1.21
CA ALA A 102 -8.64 1.07 0.22
C ALA A 102 -9.09 2.02 -0.91
N GLY A 103 -10.33 1.89 -1.38
CA GLY A 103 -10.91 2.80 -2.36
C GLY A 103 -10.96 4.26 -1.90
N GLN A 104 -11.45 4.50 -0.68
CA GLN A 104 -11.50 5.85 -0.10
C GLN A 104 -10.11 6.46 0.10
N SER A 105 -9.15 5.68 0.60
CA SER A 105 -7.76 6.12 0.76
C SER A 105 -7.13 6.53 -0.58
N SER A 106 -7.40 5.78 -1.65
CA SER A 106 -6.86 6.05 -2.99
C SER A 106 -7.41 7.34 -3.60
N THR A 107 -8.70 7.64 -3.40
CA THR A 107 -9.31 8.90 -3.85
C THR A 107 -8.64 10.11 -3.20
N MET A 108 -8.40 10.06 -1.88
CA MET A 108 -7.76 11.15 -1.16
C MET A 108 -6.34 11.39 -1.66
N THR A 109 -5.50 10.35 -1.76
CA THR A 109 -4.12 10.49 -2.27
C THR A 109 -4.08 10.96 -3.73
N GLY A 110 -5.03 10.52 -4.56
CA GLY A 110 -5.16 10.96 -5.94
C GLY A 110 -5.44 12.45 -6.08
N THR A 111 -6.35 13.00 -5.27
CA THR A 111 -6.65 14.45 -5.28
C THR A 111 -5.46 15.31 -4.86
N TYR A 112 -4.75 14.91 -3.79
CA TYR A 112 -3.55 15.65 -3.36
C TYR A 112 -2.43 15.58 -4.41
N ALA A 113 -2.18 14.41 -5.00
CA ALA A 113 -1.18 14.30 -6.06
C ALA A 113 -1.55 15.15 -7.29
N GLY A 114 -2.83 15.20 -7.67
CA GLY A 114 -3.33 16.07 -8.74
C GLY A 114 -3.07 17.56 -8.48
N GLN A 115 -3.30 18.02 -7.24
CA GLN A 115 -3.04 19.41 -6.84
C GLN A 115 -1.56 19.81 -6.88
N PHE A 116 -0.63 18.86 -6.78
CA PHE A 116 0.81 19.15 -6.86
C PHE A 116 1.37 19.08 -8.29
N VAL A 117 0.64 18.45 -9.22
CA VAL A 117 1.07 18.31 -10.63
C VAL A 117 0.49 19.40 -11.53
N MET A 118 -0.70 19.92 -11.20
CA MET A 118 -1.38 21.01 -11.91
C MET A 118 -0.99 22.38 -11.36
#